data_AF-A0A7J8LND2-F1
#
_entry.id   AF-A0A7J8LND2-F1
#
_cell.length_a   1.000
_cell.length_b   1.000
_cell.length_c   1.000
_cell.angle_alpha   90.00
_cell.angle_beta   90.00
_cell.angle_gamma   90.00
#
_symmetry.space_group_name_H-M   'P 1'
#
loop_
_entity.id
_entity.type
_entity.pdbx_description
1 polymer ?
#
loop_
_entity_poly.entity_id
_entity_poly.type
_entity_poly.pdbx_seq_one_letter_code
_entity_poly.pdbx_strand_id
1 'polypeptide(L)'
;LRPSTILSSKKNQEVAVHYSAQVPKNVNWEEHITQGSEQWEWQMTVSKLFEERPIWPKESVTERLLQKGLKFSHLVLKRLLLGVAYYFSNGPFRRFWIRKGYDPRKDPESRIYQRTDFRVPEPLRNYADANVANNLTHKWGDLCSFQVFPYKFQMILQLFELDDDYIQQEIRKPPKLETCDPKTGWFSECVLDCLRLRVAVRFLSVYPKTGAESILKSCSNEFEKLKWSCLYKDVFNSHQEEHQQTN
;
A
#
# COMPACT_ATOMS: atom_id res chain seq x y z
N LEU A 1 54.70 -16.49 9.93
CA LEU A 1 53.40 -16.23 10.58
C LEU A 1 53.11 -14.73 10.51
N ARG A 2 52.36 -14.28 9.49
CA ARG A 2 51.81 -12.92 9.42
C ARG A 2 50.33 -13.01 9.79
N PRO A 3 49.79 -12.23 10.74
CA PRO A 3 48.37 -12.20 10.96
C PRO A 3 47.72 -11.31 9.90
N SER A 4 46.79 -11.89 9.15
CA SER A 4 45.96 -11.21 8.16
C SER A 4 44.96 -10.28 8.84
N THR A 5 44.93 -9.04 8.39
CA THR A 5 43.98 -7.99 8.77
C THR A 5 42.54 -8.43 8.44
N ILE A 6 41.71 -8.60 9.46
CA ILE A 6 40.28 -8.83 9.33
C ILE A 6 39.62 -7.51 8.92
N LEU A 7 39.22 -7.44 7.66
CA LEU A 7 38.45 -6.34 7.07
C LEU A 7 37.09 -6.24 7.77
N SER A 8 36.79 -5.06 8.30
CA SER A 8 35.59 -4.77 9.10
C SER A 8 34.29 -5.06 8.34
N SER A 9 33.41 -5.78 9.04
CA SER A 9 32.00 -6.02 8.75
C SER A 9 31.26 -4.83 8.09
N LYS A 10 30.75 -5.06 6.88
CA LYS A 10 29.71 -4.24 6.25
C LYS A 10 28.41 -4.44 7.03
N LYS A 11 27.97 -3.40 7.75
CA LYS A 11 26.63 -3.33 8.35
C LYS A 11 25.60 -3.36 7.22
N ASN A 12 24.98 -4.51 7.00
CA ASN A 12 23.83 -4.64 6.10
C ASN A 12 22.73 -3.68 6.58
N GLN A 13 22.39 -2.67 5.78
CA GLN A 13 21.19 -1.86 5.97
C GLN A 13 19.98 -2.77 5.77
N GLU A 14 19.44 -3.31 6.85
CA GLU A 14 18.18 -4.05 6.82
C GLU A 14 17.04 -3.07 6.49
N VAL A 15 16.54 -3.20 5.26
CA VAL A 15 15.50 -2.34 4.68
C VAL A 15 14.11 -2.68 5.21
N ALA A 16 13.92 -3.96 5.51
CA ALA A 16 12.68 -4.53 5.96
C ALA A 16 12.62 -4.40 7.47
N VAL A 17 11.86 -3.42 7.95
CA VAL A 17 11.67 -3.18 9.37
C VAL A 17 10.54 -4.09 9.85
N HIS A 18 10.73 -4.82 10.95
CA HIS A 18 9.63 -5.57 11.55
C HIS A 18 8.58 -4.60 12.11
N TYR A 19 7.29 -4.92 11.99
CA TYR A 19 6.22 -3.99 12.39
C TYR A 19 6.25 -3.58 13.87
N SER A 20 6.86 -4.35 14.76
CA SER A 20 7.03 -3.96 16.17
C SER A 20 8.34 -3.22 16.47
N ALA A 21 9.26 -3.11 15.52
CA ALA A 21 10.57 -2.47 15.73
C ALA A 21 10.47 -0.94 15.68
N GLN A 22 11.54 -0.27 16.11
CA GLN A 22 11.69 1.18 15.95
C GLN A 22 11.90 1.55 14.48
N VAL A 23 11.27 2.64 14.03
CA VAL A 23 11.43 3.10 12.64
C VAL A 23 12.78 3.80 12.44
N PRO A 24 13.39 3.71 11.24
CA PRO A 24 14.62 4.42 10.93
C PRO A 24 14.43 5.93 11.04
N LYS A 25 15.42 6.62 11.61
CA LYS A 25 15.47 8.09 11.65
C LYS A 25 15.75 8.68 10.27
N ASN A 26 15.46 9.97 10.10
CA ASN A 26 15.88 10.74 8.93
C ASN A 26 17.38 10.60 8.71
N VAL A 27 17.77 10.53 7.43
CA VAL A 27 19.16 10.46 7.00
C VAL A 27 19.43 11.72 6.19
N ASN A 28 20.53 12.40 6.52
CA ASN A 28 21.01 13.55 5.76
C ASN A 28 21.77 13.06 4.52
N TRP A 29 21.03 12.55 3.54
CA TRP A 29 21.64 11.99 2.33
C TRP A 29 22.32 13.08 1.49
N GLU A 30 21.96 14.34 1.72
CA GLU A 30 22.51 15.55 1.12
C GLU A 30 24.01 15.73 1.41
N GLU A 31 24.52 15.18 2.50
CA GLU A 31 25.96 15.24 2.82
C GLU A 31 26.77 14.17 2.07
N HIS A 32 26.10 13.17 1.48
CA HIS A 32 26.74 11.95 0.98
C HIS A 32 26.79 11.87 -0.55
N ILE A 33 26.09 12.76 -1.24
CA ILE A 33 26.01 12.79 -2.70
C ILE A 33 26.49 14.17 -3.17
N THR A 34 27.31 14.20 -4.22
CA THR A 34 27.80 15.48 -4.75
C THR A 34 26.66 16.30 -5.33
N GLN A 35 26.44 17.50 -4.77
CA GLN A 35 25.41 18.44 -5.23
C GLN A 35 25.58 18.77 -6.72
N GLY A 36 24.47 18.81 -7.45
CA GLY A 36 24.44 19.08 -8.90
C GLY A 36 24.81 17.89 -9.79
N SER A 37 25.18 16.73 -9.21
CA SER A 37 25.31 15.49 -9.98
C SER A 37 23.94 14.96 -10.43
N GLU A 38 23.91 14.12 -11.47
CA GLU A 38 22.66 13.45 -11.89
C GLU A 38 22.03 12.64 -10.75
N GLN A 39 22.87 11.96 -9.95
CA GLN A 39 22.41 11.20 -8.78
C GLN A 39 21.78 12.09 -7.70
N TRP A 40 22.32 13.30 -7.51
CA TRP A 40 21.74 14.30 -6.61
C TRP A 40 20.34 14.71 -7.06
N GLU A 41 20.19 15.07 -8.33
CA GLU A 41 18.90 15.50 -8.87
C GLU A 41 17.85 14.37 -8.79
N TRP A 42 18.27 13.13 -9.02
CA TRP A 42 17.39 11.98 -8.88
C TRP A 42 16.99 11.76 -7.41
N GLN A 43 17.95 11.82 -6.49
CA GLN A 43 17.67 11.65 -5.07
C GLN A 43 16.80 12.78 -4.51
N MET A 44 17.03 14.03 -4.93
CA MET A 44 16.17 15.19 -4.65
C MET A 44 14.75 14.94 -5.15
N THR A 45 14.60 14.44 -6.38
CA THR A 45 13.30 14.14 -6.98
C THR A 45 12.54 13.08 -6.17
N VAL A 46 13.22 12.01 -5.74
CA VAL A 46 12.58 10.99 -4.87
C VAL A 46 12.25 11.58 -3.50
N SER A 47 13.14 12.38 -2.90
CA SER A 47 12.89 13.03 -1.60
C SER A 47 11.61 13.87 -1.63
N LYS A 48 11.46 14.73 -2.64
CA LYS A 48 10.26 15.57 -2.85
C LYS A 48 8.97 14.76 -2.93
N LEU A 49 8.98 13.58 -3.58
CA LEU A 49 7.79 12.71 -3.61
C LEU A 49 7.38 12.25 -2.20
N PHE A 50 8.34 11.96 -1.33
CA PHE A 50 8.06 11.53 0.05
C PHE A 50 7.67 12.68 0.98
N GLU A 51 8.05 13.92 0.64
CA GLU A 51 7.53 15.14 1.29
C GLU A 51 6.07 15.40 0.92
N GLU A 52 5.70 15.20 -0.35
CA GLU A 52 4.30 15.33 -0.83
C GLU A 52 3.38 14.28 -0.20
N ARG A 53 3.85 13.04 -0.06
CA ARG A 53 3.09 11.94 0.55
C ARG A 53 4.06 11.01 1.28
N PRO A 54 3.83 10.67 2.56
CA PRO A 54 4.83 9.93 3.32
C PRO A 54 4.91 8.44 2.97
N ILE A 55 3.90 7.87 2.30
CA ILE A 55 3.80 6.43 2.01
C ILE A 55 3.43 6.19 0.55
N TRP A 56 4.21 5.37 -0.14
CA TRP A 56 4.04 5.08 -1.57
C TRP A 56 4.13 3.58 -1.89
N PRO A 57 3.26 3.06 -2.78
CA PRO A 57 3.55 1.85 -3.53
C PRO A 57 4.75 2.05 -4.46
N LYS A 58 5.50 0.97 -4.69
CA LYS A 58 6.68 1.03 -5.58
C LYS A 58 6.27 1.39 -7.01
N GLU A 59 5.14 0.88 -7.45
CA GLU A 59 4.54 1.10 -8.77
C GLU A 59 4.28 2.60 -9.00
N SER A 60 3.62 3.28 -8.07
CA SER A 60 3.34 4.71 -8.15
C SER A 60 4.60 5.58 -8.18
N VAL A 61 5.61 5.25 -7.36
CA VAL A 61 6.92 5.95 -7.44
C VAL A 61 7.54 5.74 -8.82
N THR A 62 7.54 4.51 -9.31
CA THR A 62 8.13 4.17 -10.60
C THR A 62 7.49 4.98 -11.72
N GLU A 63 6.16 5.02 -11.80
CA GLU A 63 5.46 5.78 -12.84
C GLU A 63 5.71 7.29 -12.75
N ARG A 64 5.66 7.87 -11.54
CA ARG A 64 5.93 9.31 -11.38
C ARG A 64 7.35 9.69 -11.79
N LEU A 65 8.34 8.87 -11.48
CA LEU A 65 9.72 9.13 -11.89
C LEU A 65 9.89 8.98 -13.41
N LEU A 66 9.25 7.97 -14.02
CA LEU A 66 9.23 7.81 -15.49
C LEU A 66 8.55 8.99 -16.19
N GLN A 67 7.43 9.50 -15.66
CA GLN A 67 6.74 10.69 -16.18
C GLN A 67 7.60 11.95 -16.09
N LYS A 68 8.47 12.05 -15.09
CA LYS A 68 9.49 13.11 -14.97
C LYS A 68 10.71 12.89 -15.89
N GLY A 69 10.70 11.85 -16.72
CA GLY A 69 11.73 11.57 -17.71
C GLY A 69 12.94 10.77 -17.19
N LEU A 70 12.92 10.32 -15.94
CA LEU A 70 14.03 9.56 -15.36
C LEU A 70 14.02 8.12 -15.91
N LYS A 71 15.19 7.65 -16.36
CA LYS A 71 15.39 6.27 -16.80
C LYS A 71 16.31 5.55 -15.82
N PHE A 72 15.81 4.53 -15.15
CA PHE A 72 16.54 3.83 -14.10
C PHE A 72 16.33 2.32 -14.16
N SER A 73 17.34 1.58 -13.73
CA SER A 73 17.17 0.14 -13.47
C SER A 73 16.50 -0.09 -12.11
N HIS A 74 15.99 -1.30 -11.88
CA HIS A 74 15.46 -1.68 -10.56
C HIS A 74 16.46 -1.49 -9.42
N LEU A 75 17.76 -1.70 -9.69
CA LEU A 75 18.81 -1.51 -8.69
C LEU A 75 18.98 -0.03 -8.33
N VAL A 76 18.93 0.86 -9.31
CA VAL A 76 19.05 2.30 -9.08
C VAL A 76 17.82 2.82 -8.33
N LEU A 77 16.61 2.44 -8.73
CA LEU A 77 15.39 2.80 -8.01
C LEU A 77 15.47 2.36 -6.54
N LYS A 78 15.90 1.11 -6.30
CA LYS A 78 16.06 0.59 -4.94
C LYS A 78 17.05 1.45 -4.15
N ARG A 79 18.20 1.83 -4.71
CA ARG A 79 19.18 2.71 -4.04
C ARG A 79 18.59 4.07 -3.68
N LEU A 80 17.86 4.71 -4.61
CA LEU A 80 17.23 6.00 -4.36
C LEU A 80 16.20 5.93 -3.22
N LEU A 81 15.37 4.89 -3.23
CA LEU A 81 14.38 4.64 -2.18
C LEU A 81 15.06 4.38 -0.83
N LEU A 82 16.18 3.65 -0.82
CA LEU A 82 16.96 3.41 0.41
C LEU A 82 17.57 4.68 1.00
N GLY A 83 17.78 5.73 0.21
CA GLY A 83 18.22 7.03 0.71
C GLY A 83 17.19 7.64 1.67
N VAL A 84 15.91 7.66 1.25
CA VAL A 84 14.86 8.48 1.89
C VAL A 84 13.76 7.69 2.59
N ALA A 85 13.64 6.39 2.33
CA ALA A 85 12.51 5.58 2.75
C ALA A 85 12.94 4.20 3.31
N TYR A 86 11.99 3.55 3.98
CA TYR A 86 12.06 2.17 4.48
C TYR A 86 10.74 1.46 4.17
N TYR A 87 10.60 0.17 4.48
CA TYR A 87 9.29 -0.50 4.44
C TYR A 87 9.13 -1.50 5.57
N PHE A 88 7.90 -1.75 5.99
CA PHE A 88 7.62 -2.83 6.94
C PHE A 88 7.59 -4.20 6.26
N SER A 89 8.15 -5.20 6.92
CA SER A 89 8.17 -6.60 6.47
C SER A 89 6.80 -7.29 6.61
N ASN A 90 5.97 -6.82 7.53
CA ASN A 90 4.61 -7.28 7.85
C ASN A 90 3.68 -6.10 8.24
N GLY A 91 2.42 -6.42 8.56
CA GLY A 91 1.44 -5.45 9.03
C GLY A 91 0.62 -4.72 7.94
N PRO A 92 -0.18 -3.71 8.35
CA PRO A 92 -1.12 -2.97 7.50
C PRO A 92 -0.44 -2.09 6.43
N PHE A 93 0.80 -1.67 6.63
CA PHE A 93 1.58 -0.86 5.68
C PHE A 93 2.64 -1.67 4.90
N ARG A 94 2.58 -3.00 4.98
CA ARG A 94 3.55 -3.91 4.36
C ARG A 94 3.70 -3.65 2.87
N ARG A 95 4.95 -3.73 2.39
CA ARG A 95 5.37 -3.57 0.98
C ARG A 95 5.25 -2.15 0.40
N PHE A 96 4.79 -1.17 1.18
CA PHE A 96 4.88 0.23 0.79
C PHE A 96 6.14 0.86 1.35
N TRP A 97 6.71 1.77 0.57
CA TRP A 97 7.82 2.60 1.00
C TRP A 97 7.27 3.74 1.86
N ILE A 98 7.90 3.94 3.00
CA ILE A 98 7.53 4.92 4.02
C ILE A 98 8.72 5.84 4.20
N ARG A 99 8.49 7.15 4.18
CA ARG A 99 9.53 8.14 4.45
C ARG A 99 10.20 7.83 5.79
N LYS A 100 11.53 7.86 5.84
CA LYS A 100 12.26 7.74 7.11
C LYS A 100 11.83 8.85 8.06
N GLY A 101 11.94 8.60 9.37
CA GLY A 101 11.47 9.50 10.41
C GLY A 101 9.95 9.61 10.55
N TYR A 102 9.15 9.05 9.63
CA TYR A 102 7.70 8.97 9.74
C TYR A 102 7.28 7.57 10.21
N ASP A 103 6.43 7.50 11.23
CA ASP A 103 5.91 6.24 11.77
C ASP A 103 4.38 6.21 11.66
N PRO A 104 3.81 5.50 10.67
CA PRO A 104 2.36 5.51 10.45
C PRO A 104 1.55 4.81 11.53
N ARG A 105 2.22 4.11 12.46
CA ARG A 105 1.58 3.49 13.63
C ARG A 105 1.21 4.51 14.70
N LYS A 106 1.77 5.72 14.62
CA LYS A 106 1.58 6.82 15.57
C LYS A 106 0.71 7.94 15.02
N ASP A 107 0.30 7.84 13.77
CA ASP A 107 -0.50 8.84 13.07
C ASP A 107 -1.77 8.19 12.53
N PRO A 108 -2.94 8.39 13.18
CA PRO A 108 -4.22 7.85 12.72
C PRO A 108 -4.59 8.26 11.29
N GLU A 109 -4.13 9.41 10.80
CA GLU A 109 -4.40 9.87 9.43
C GLU A 109 -3.68 9.03 8.39
N SER A 110 -2.65 8.27 8.79
CA SER A 110 -2.00 7.27 7.93
C SER A 110 -2.93 6.17 7.47
N ARG A 111 -4.10 5.97 8.10
CA ARG A 111 -5.05 4.90 7.76
C ARG A 111 -5.38 4.83 6.27
N ILE A 112 -5.46 5.97 5.60
CA ILE A 112 -5.75 6.04 4.15
C ILE A 112 -4.67 5.37 3.29
N TYR A 113 -3.44 5.28 3.81
CA TYR A 113 -2.31 4.65 3.14
C TYR A 113 -2.16 3.16 3.44
N GLN A 114 -3.08 2.57 4.20
CA GLN A 114 -3.07 1.13 4.46
C GLN A 114 -3.28 0.32 3.17
N ARG A 115 -2.77 -0.90 3.21
CA ARG A 115 -2.91 -1.83 2.09
C ARG A 115 -4.25 -2.53 2.10
N THR A 116 -4.76 -2.78 0.91
CA THR A 116 -5.72 -3.83 0.60
C THR A 116 -5.08 -4.78 -0.41
N ASP A 117 -5.67 -5.95 -0.62
CA ASP A 117 -5.21 -6.87 -1.65
C ASP A 117 -6.36 -7.48 -2.43
N PHE A 118 -6.08 -7.76 -3.69
CA PHE A 118 -6.94 -8.56 -4.54
C PHE A 118 -6.21 -9.84 -4.91
N ARG A 119 -6.90 -10.96 -4.80
CA ARG A 119 -6.44 -12.27 -5.26
C ARG A 119 -7.42 -12.78 -6.29
N VAL A 120 -6.90 -13.13 -7.47
CA VAL A 120 -7.71 -13.68 -8.55
C VAL A 120 -8.35 -14.99 -8.06
N PRO A 121 -9.69 -15.11 -8.08
CA PRO A 121 -10.37 -16.36 -7.71
C PRO A 121 -9.87 -17.53 -8.54
N GLU A 122 -9.83 -18.72 -7.95
CA GLU A 122 -9.27 -19.93 -8.58
C GLU A 122 -9.80 -20.19 -10.00
N PRO A 123 -11.12 -20.11 -10.28
CA PRO A 123 -11.65 -20.35 -11.63
C PRO A 123 -11.13 -19.38 -12.70
N LEU A 124 -10.62 -18.21 -12.29
CA LEU A 124 -10.19 -17.14 -13.18
C LEU A 124 -8.67 -17.06 -13.35
N ARG A 125 -7.88 -17.87 -12.61
CA ARG A 125 -6.41 -17.78 -12.57
C ARG A 125 -5.74 -18.01 -13.92
N ASN A 126 -6.31 -18.85 -14.77
CA ASN A 126 -5.80 -19.10 -16.12
C ASN A 126 -5.65 -17.82 -16.96
N TYR A 127 -6.44 -16.78 -16.67
CA TYR A 127 -6.27 -15.47 -17.30
C TYR A 127 -4.96 -14.80 -16.88
N ALA A 128 -4.61 -14.84 -15.60
CA ALA A 128 -3.38 -14.25 -15.09
C ALA A 128 -2.15 -14.95 -15.68
N ASP A 129 -2.15 -16.29 -15.70
CA ASP A 129 -1.02 -17.09 -16.18
C ASP A 129 -0.70 -16.83 -17.67
N ALA A 130 -1.74 -16.74 -18.51
CA ALA A 130 -1.58 -16.46 -19.94
C ALA A 130 -0.98 -15.08 -20.22
N ASN A 131 -1.27 -14.07 -19.38
CA ASN A 131 -0.81 -12.71 -19.61
C ASN A 131 0.61 -12.45 -19.08
N VAL A 132 1.00 -13.14 -17.99
CA VAL A 132 2.40 -13.14 -17.52
C VAL A 132 3.33 -13.65 -18.62
N ALA A 133 2.93 -14.67 -19.37
CA ALA A 133 3.71 -15.20 -20.49
C ALA A 133 3.91 -14.20 -21.64
N ASN A 134 3.00 -13.23 -21.80
CA ASN A 134 3.02 -12.24 -22.89
C ASN A 134 3.68 -10.90 -22.52
N ASN A 135 4.28 -10.78 -21.33
CA ASN A 135 4.90 -9.53 -20.81
C ASN A 135 3.96 -8.30 -20.83
N LEU A 136 2.64 -8.51 -20.75
CA LEU A 136 1.69 -7.40 -20.71
C LEU A 136 1.78 -6.69 -19.35
N THR A 137 1.83 -5.36 -19.40
CA THR A 137 1.82 -4.51 -18.20
C THR A 137 0.75 -3.45 -18.37
N HIS A 138 -0.05 -3.26 -17.32
CA HIS A 138 -0.99 -2.14 -17.23
C HIS A 138 -0.32 -0.95 -16.58
N LYS A 139 -0.77 0.25 -16.93
CA LYS A 139 -0.46 1.43 -16.11
C LYS A 139 -1.11 1.23 -14.75
N TRP A 140 -0.42 1.65 -13.70
CA TRP A 140 -0.88 1.59 -12.33
C TRP A 140 -2.17 2.38 -12.15
N GLY A 141 -2.26 3.56 -12.77
CA GLY A 141 -3.48 4.37 -12.77
C GLY A 141 -4.73 3.63 -13.29
N ASP A 142 -4.58 2.83 -14.35
CA ASP A 142 -5.69 2.07 -14.94
C ASP A 142 -6.16 0.96 -13.99
N LEU A 143 -5.24 0.34 -13.24
CA LEU A 143 -5.56 -0.65 -12.20
C LEU A 143 -6.24 0.00 -11.00
N CYS A 144 -5.73 1.14 -10.54
CA CYS A 144 -6.26 1.90 -9.42
C CYS A 144 -7.66 2.47 -9.68
N SER A 145 -7.98 2.77 -10.94
CA SER A 145 -9.31 3.19 -11.38
C SER A 145 -10.22 2.05 -11.84
N PHE A 146 -9.76 0.80 -11.66
CA PHE A 146 -10.49 -0.40 -12.02
C PHE A 146 -10.93 -0.43 -13.49
N GLN A 147 -10.15 0.16 -14.40
CA GLN A 147 -10.43 0.13 -15.84
C GLN A 147 -10.00 -1.19 -16.48
N VAL A 148 -9.08 -1.90 -15.85
CA VAL A 148 -8.48 -3.14 -16.36
C VAL A 148 -8.41 -4.21 -15.28
N PHE A 149 -8.55 -5.47 -15.70
CA PHE A 149 -8.38 -6.61 -14.81
C PHE A 149 -6.89 -6.95 -14.62
N PRO A 150 -6.46 -7.28 -13.39
CA PRO A 150 -5.05 -7.51 -13.12
C PRO A 150 -4.51 -8.80 -13.75
N TYR A 151 -3.31 -8.72 -14.32
CA TYR A 151 -2.58 -9.88 -14.83
C TYR A 151 -1.87 -10.70 -13.76
N LYS A 152 -1.61 -10.11 -12.59
CA LYS A 152 -0.98 -10.83 -11.48
C LYS A 152 -2.04 -11.54 -10.65
N PHE A 153 -1.76 -12.78 -10.27
CA PHE A 153 -2.62 -13.56 -9.37
C PHE A 153 -2.95 -12.81 -8.07
N GLN A 154 -1.97 -12.12 -7.50
CA GLN A 154 -2.15 -11.30 -6.31
C GLN A 154 -1.61 -9.89 -6.54
N MET A 155 -2.40 -8.91 -6.14
CA MET A 155 -2.02 -7.50 -6.12
C MET A 155 -2.21 -6.89 -4.74
N ILE A 156 -1.24 -6.09 -4.34
CA ILE A 156 -1.31 -5.29 -3.12
C ILE A 156 -1.48 -3.85 -3.57
N LEU A 157 -2.52 -3.20 -3.07
CA LEU A 157 -2.98 -1.88 -3.48
C LEU A 157 -3.04 -0.97 -2.27
N GLN A 158 -2.74 0.32 -2.44
CA GLN A 158 -2.91 1.31 -1.39
C GLN A 158 -4.32 1.90 -1.48
N LEU A 159 -5.06 1.92 -0.38
CA LEU A 159 -6.44 2.39 -0.35
C LEU A 159 -6.60 3.81 -0.92
N PHE A 160 -5.70 4.72 -0.55
CA PHE A 160 -5.67 6.11 -1.02
C PHE A 160 -5.70 6.26 -2.55
N GLU A 161 -5.08 5.33 -3.28
CA GLU A 161 -4.97 5.43 -4.74
C GLU A 161 -6.16 4.86 -5.50
N LEU A 162 -7.07 4.16 -4.82
CA LEU A 162 -8.19 3.49 -5.47
C LEU A 162 -9.31 4.47 -5.79
N ASP A 163 -9.63 4.64 -7.07
CA ASP A 163 -10.70 5.51 -7.55
C ASP A 163 -12.04 4.76 -7.50
N ASP A 164 -12.62 4.72 -6.30
CA ASP A 164 -13.94 4.17 -6.01
C ASP A 164 -14.62 4.96 -4.90
N ASP A 165 -15.83 5.45 -5.15
CA ASP A 165 -16.56 6.33 -4.24
C ASP A 165 -16.74 5.75 -2.84
N TYR A 166 -17.10 4.45 -2.74
CA TYR A 166 -17.29 3.81 -1.44
C TYR A 166 -15.98 3.74 -0.66
N ILE A 167 -14.91 3.26 -1.30
CA ILE A 167 -13.58 3.17 -0.67
C ILE A 167 -13.15 4.56 -0.19
N GLN A 168 -13.25 5.56 -1.06
CA GLN A 168 -12.80 6.92 -0.82
C GLN A 168 -13.63 7.64 0.25
N GLN A 169 -14.94 7.35 0.37
CA GLN A 169 -15.77 7.85 1.47
C GLN A 169 -15.40 7.15 2.79
N GLU A 170 -15.26 5.82 2.78
CA GLU A 170 -14.97 5.03 3.98
C GLU A 170 -13.63 5.42 4.60
N ILE A 171 -12.57 5.53 3.78
CA ILE A 171 -11.25 5.94 4.27
C ILE A 171 -11.16 7.42 4.61
N ARG A 172 -12.20 8.24 4.42
CA ARG A 172 -12.19 9.66 4.86
C ARG A 172 -12.97 9.89 6.15
N LYS A 173 -13.73 8.90 6.64
CA LYS A 173 -14.39 8.97 7.95
C LYS A 173 -13.38 9.11 9.09
N PRO A 174 -13.64 9.88 10.15
CA PRO A 174 -12.71 10.06 11.26
C PRO A 174 -12.16 8.73 11.83
N PRO A 175 -10.88 8.68 12.23
CA PRO A 175 -10.32 7.49 12.88
C PRO A 175 -11.06 7.21 14.20
N LYS A 176 -11.47 5.95 14.39
CA LYS A 176 -12.17 5.51 15.61
C LYS A 176 -11.25 4.84 16.63
N LEU A 177 -10.08 4.39 16.20
CA LEU A 177 -9.15 3.66 17.05
C LEU A 177 -8.10 4.63 17.60
N GLU A 178 -7.82 4.52 18.90
CA GLU A 178 -6.77 5.29 19.57
C GLU A 178 -5.37 4.73 19.27
N THR A 179 -5.27 3.43 19.01
CA THR A 179 -4.01 2.74 18.75
C THR A 179 -4.03 1.95 17.45
N CYS A 180 -2.91 1.92 16.75
CA CYS A 180 -2.74 1.17 15.51
C CYS A 180 -2.57 -0.34 15.79
N ASP A 181 -3.54 -1.16 15.40
CA ASP A 181 -3.48 -2.61 15.57
C ASP A 181 -2.41 -3.26 14.66
N PRO A 182 -1.62 -4.24 15.13
CA PRO A 182 -0.60 -4.89 14.31
C PRO A 182 -1.10 -5.66 13.09
N LYS A 183 -2.35 -6.12 13.10
CA LYS A 183 -2.99 -6.90 12.04
C LYS A 183 -3.85 -6.01 11.14
N THR A 184 -4.72 -5.18 11.73
CA THR A 184 -5.72 -4.38 11.01
C THR A 184 -5.35 -2.90 10.87
N GLY A 185 -4.35 -2.44 11.62
CA GLY A 185 -3.96 -1.03 11.66
C GLY A 185 -5.02 -0.16 12.32
N TRP A 186 -5.42 0.89 11.63
CA TRP A 186 -6.37 1.91 12.05
C TRP A 186 -7.82 1.64 11.63
N PHE A 187 -8.09 0.48 11.04
CA PHE A 187 -9.45 0.05 10.70
C PHE A 187 -9.83 -1.18 11.52
N SER A 188 -11.14 -1.34 11.77
CA SER A 188 -11.69 -2.59 12.27
C SER A 188 -11.62 -3.67 11.20
N GLU A 189 -11.64 -4.94 11.61
CA GLU A 189 -11.66 -6.07 10.69
C GLU A 189 -12.89 -6.03 9.76
N CYS A 190 -14.06 -5.65 10.28
CA CYS A 190 -15.31 -5.47 9.50
C CYS A 190 -15.11 -4.49 8.33
N VAL A 191 -14.54 -3.31 8.62
CA VAL A 191 -14.30 -2.28 7.59
C VAL A 191 -13.29 -2.75 6.56
N LEU A 192 -12.19 -3.39 6.99
CA LEU A 192 -11.20 -3.93 6.05
C LEU A 192 -11.80 -5.00 5.13
N ASP A 193 -12.66 -5.86 5.65
CA ASP A 193 -13.30 -6.90 4.85
C ASP A 193 -14.29 -6.28 3.85
N CYS A 194 -15.05 -5.25 4.23
CA CYS A 194 -15.85 -4.47 3.29
C CYS A 194 -14.99 -3.85 2.17
N LEU A 195 -13.85 -3.25 2.51
CA LEU A 195 -12.94 -2.65 1.54
C LEU A 195 -12.36 -3.70 0.58
N ARG A 196 -11.96 -4.87 1.09
CA ARG A 196 -11.47 -5.99 0.26
C ARG A 196 -12.54 -6.53 -0.67
N LEU A 197 -13.76 -6.72 -0.16
CA LEU A 197 -14.90 -7.17 -0.98
C LEU A 197 -15.23 -6.13 -2.05
N ARG A 198 -15.22 -4.84 -1.72
CA ARG A 198 -15.44 -3.78 -2.71
C ARG A 198 -14.40 -3.82 -3.83
N VAL A 199 -13.12 -3.94 -3.48
CA VAL A 199 -12.03 -4.11 -4.45
C VAL A 199 -12.25 -5.33 -5.33
N ALA A 200 -12.64 -6.46 -4.75
CA ALA A 200 -12.93 -7.68 -5.50
C ALA A 200 -14.10 -7.49 -6.48
N VAL A 201 -15.21 -6.89 -6.04
CA VAL A 201 -16.36 -6.56 -6.89
C VAL A 201 -15.93 -5.68 -8.07
N ARG A 202 -15.14 -4.64 -7.82
CA ARG A 202 -14.67 -3.73 -8.88
C ARG A 202 -13.80 -4.43 -9.90
N PHE A 203 -12.80 -5.21 -9.49
CA PHE A 203 -12.00 -5.97 -10.47
C PHE A 203 -12.82 -7.02 -11.20
N LEU A 204 -13.64 -7.82 -10.50
CA LEU A 204 -14.47 -8.83 -11.15
C LEU A 204 -15.44 -8.23 -12.19
N SER A 205 -15.91 -6.99 -11.98
CA SER A 205 -16.78 -6.29 -12.92
C SER A 205 -16.11 -5.91 -14.24
N VAL A 206 -14.77 -5.84 -14.26
CA VAL A 206 -13.98 -5.56 -15.48
C VAL A 206 -13.19 -6.79 -15.96
N TYR A 207 -13.57 -7.98 -15.49
CA TYR A 207 -12.99 -9.22 -15.99
C TYR A 207 -13.30 -9.37 -17.49
N PRO A 208 -12.29 -9.56 -18.37
CA PRO A 208 -12.47 -9.40 -19.81
C PRO A 208 -12.95 -10.68 -20.52
N LYS A 209 -13.16 -11.78 -19.80
CA LYS A 209 -13.67 -13.04 -20.33
C LYS A 209 -14.99 -13.40 -19.62
N THR A 210 -15.64 -14.45 -20.08
CA THR A 210 -16.79 -15.04 -19.37
C THR A 210 -16.32 -15.86 -18.16
N GLY A 211 -17.24 -16.13 -17.23
CA GLY A 211 -17.01 -17.02 -16.09
C GLY A 211 -16.80 -16.31 -14.75
N ALA A 212 -16.79 -14.99 -14.72
CA ALA A 212 -16.72 -14.21 -13.47
C ALA A 212 -18.09 -13.86 -12.89
N GLU A 213 -19.19 -14.08 -13.63
CA GLU A 213 -20.52 -13.55 -13.31
C GLU A 213 -21.07 -14.09 -11.99
N SER A 214 -20.94 -15.40 -11.75
CA SER A 214 -21.38 -16.04 -10.51
C SER A 214 -20.57 -15.57 -9.30
N ILE A 215 -19.25 -15.42 -9.47
CA ILE A 215 -18.33 -14.96 -8.43
C ILE A 215 -18.60 -13.49 -8.11
N LEU A 216 -18.76 -12.65 -9.14
CA LEU A 216 -19.11 -11.23 -9.01
C LEU A 216 -20.43 -11.08 -8.24
N LYS A 217 -21.46 -11.87 -8.60
CA LYS A 217 -22.74 -11.85 -7.90
C LYS A 217 -22.60 -12.25 -6.43
N SER A 218 -21.84 -13.30 -6.15
CA SER A 218 -21.57 -13.75 -4.77
C SER A 218 -20.85 -12.67 -3.96
N CYS A 219 -19.74 -12.13 -4.47
CA CYS A 219 -18.97 -11.08 -3.81
C CYS A 219 -19.79 -9.79 -3.60
N SER A 220 -20.65 -9.43 -4.56
CA SER A 220 -21.52 -8.25 -4.46
C SER A 220 -22.55 -8.42 -3.35
N ASN A 221 -23.19 -9.60 -3.26
CA ASN A 221 -24.15 -9.90 -2.20
C ASN A 221 -23.48 -9.90 -0.82
N GLU A 222 -22.29 -10.48 -0.72
CA GLU A 222 -21.51 -10.50 0.52
C GLU A 222 -21.07 -9.11 0.95
N PHE A 223 -20.62 -8.28 0.00
CA PHE A 223 -20.28 -6.88 0.22
C PHE A 223 -21.46 -6.11 0.82
N GLU A 224 -22.63 -6.16 0.19
CA GLU A 224 -23.82 -5.45 0.69
C GLU A 224 -24.23 -5.95 2.07
N LYS A 225 -24.27 -7.27 2.28
CA LYS A 225 -24.60 -7.85 3.59
C LYS A 225 -23.65 -7.36 4.70
N LEU A 226 -22.34 -7.37 4.44
CA LEU A 226 -21.34 -6.98 5.43
C LEU A 226 -21.38 -5.46 5.67
N LYS A 227 -21.54 -4.67 4.61
CA LYS A 227 -21.68 -3.21 4.69
C LYS A 227 -22.84 -2.82 5.61
N TRP A 228 -24.01 -3.43 5.44
CA TRP A 228 -25.14 -3.21 6.35
C TRP A 228 -24.81 -3.61 7.79
N SER A 229 -24.18 -4.77 7.99
CA SER A 229 -23.78 -5.25 9.32
C SER A 229 -22.82 -4.29 10.04
N CYS A 230 -21.82 -3.75 9.35
CA CYS A 230 -20.89 -2.78 9.95
C CYS A 230 -21.61 -1.46 10.30
N LEU A 231 -22.52 -0.98 9.44
CA LEU A 231 -23.31 0.24 9.71
C LEU A 231 -24.21 0.08 10.95
N TYR A 232 -24.91 -1.05 11.09
CA TYR A 232 -25.76 -1.29 12.26
C TYR A 232 -24.96 -1.35 13.56
N LYS A 233 -23.78 -1.99 13.56
CA LYS A 233 -22.90 -2.02 14.73
C LYS A 233 -22.41 -0.63 15.12
N ASP A 234 -22.07 0.19 14.13
CA ASP A 234 -21.63 1.56 14.36
C ASP A 234 -22.74 2.41 14.99
N VAL A 235 -23.97 2.34 14.47
CA VAL A 235 -25.13 3.07 15.01
C VAL A 235 -25.49 2.60 16.42
N PHE A 236 -25.46 1.28 16.65
CA PHE A 236 -25.78 0.74 17.97
C PHE A 236 -24.75 1.17 19.03
N ASN A 237 -23.47 1.14 18.69
CA ASN A 237 -22.40 1.55 19.60
C ASN A 237 -22.46 3.06 19.92
N SER A 238 -22.76 3.92 18.93
CA SER A 238 -22.89 5.36 19.17
C SER A 238 -24.02 5.69 20.14
N HIS A 239 -25.15 4.98 20.07
CA HIS A 239 -26.26 5.17 21.01
C HIS A 239 -25.91 4.73 22.45
N GLN A 240 -25.07 3.68 22.61
CA GLN A 240 -24.62 3.26 23.94
C GLN A 240 -23.64 4.23 24.58
N GLU A 241 -22.73 4.83 23.80
CA GLU A 241 -21.77 5.82 24.27
C GLU A 241 -22.46 7.13 24.70
N GLU A 242 -23.47 7.60 23.96
CA GLU A 242 -24.29 8.77 24.33
C GLU A 242 -25.03 8.55 25.66
N HIS A 243 -25.58 7.35 25.89
CA HIS A 243 -26.27 7.00 27.14
C HIS A 243 -25.34 6.85 28.35
N GLN A 244 -24.04 6.58 28.15
CA GLN A 244 -23.04 6.53 29.22
C GLN A 244 -22.46 7.91 29.57
N GLN A 245 -22.50 8.87 28.65
CA GLN A 245 -22.07 10.26 28.93
C GLN A 245 -23.18 11.14 29.54
N THR A 246 -24.43 10.68 29.52
CA THR A 246 -25.59 11.40 30.07
C THR A 246 -26.04 10.93 31.46
N ASN A 247 -25.31 10.00 32.09
CA ASN A 247 -25.49 9.56 33.48
C ASN A 247 -24.24 9.84 34.31
#